data_AF-A0A938FH22-F1
#
_entry.id   AF-A0A938FH22-F1
#
_cell.length_a   1.000
_cell.length_b   1.000
_cell.length_c   1.000
_cell.angle_alpha   90.00
_cell.angle_beta   90.00
_cell.angle_gamma   90.00
#
_symmetry.space_group_name_H-M   'P 1'
#
loop_
_entity.id
_entity.type
_entity.pdbx_description
1 polymer ?
#
loop_
_entity_poly.entity_id
_entity_poly.type
_entity_poly.pdbx_seq_one_letter_code
_entity_poly.pdbx_strand_id
1 'polypeptide(L)'
;MVPAKTSFVLMFKQPVHKDWAFWVWAALAIFVLVANAETLPEIFTPPITGDTVTSFFALVIAALVAPWIFPCFIWLLPRYVIGKNRNKQIDIVTDRMLYTLPPMTPRRLFMNLPDDNASKGKTFEQLVRWLFKNDPRLTKDFDPSKIWLWAQYPKRWGPDNGIDLVAVDKTGATWAIQAKAWDPDRALNKSAVDSFLAESSRQEIAARMIVTTAVQTTDQLQQSISAQEKRVVVVDGNELAQADVDWESSNLMPLEKYMREQGVREAREKLGQ
;
A
#
# COMPACT_ATOMS: atom_id res chain seq x y z
N MET A 1 -35.77 -9.39 40.33
CA MET A 1 -34.98 -9.52 41.57
C MET A 1 -33.50 -9.58 41.20
N VAL A 2 -32.80 -8.44 41.39
CA VAL A 2 -31.41 -8.17 41.88
C VAL A 2 -30.41 -9.36 41.96
N PRO A 3 -29.05 -9.21 41.87
CA PRO A 3 -28.10 -8.29 41.17
C PRO A 3 -26.96 -9.09 40.43
N ALA A 4 -25.90 -8.55 39.80
CA ALA A 4 -24.71 -7.94 40.44
C ALA A 4 -23.60 -7.51 39.44
N LYS A 5 -23.00 -6.36 39.80
CA LYS A 5 -21.58 -5.94 39.72
C LYS A 5 -20.85 -5.97 38.38
N THR A 6 -20.39 -4.80 37.95
CA THR A 6 -18.95 -4.50 37.89
C THR A 6 -18.73 -3.00 38.11
N SER A 7 -17.90 -2.66 39.09
CA SER A 7 -17.41 -1.31 39.36
C SER A 7 -16.18 -1.03 38.51
N PHE A 8 -16.05 0.17 37.94
CA PHE A 8 -14.79 0.93 38.02
C PHE A 8 -15.10 2.44 38.02
N VAL A 9 -14.47 3.11 38.98
CA VAL A 9 -14.52 4.52 39.36
C VAL A 9 -13.27 5.17 38.70
N LEU A 10 -13.28 6.34 38.07
CA LEU A 10 -13.27 7.72 38.61
C LEU A 10 -13.47 8.69 37.42
N MET A 11 -14.39 9.67 37.48
CA MET A 11 -14.19 11.06 37.99
C MET A 11 -13.24 11.87 37.07
N PHE A 12 -13.60 12.98 36.41
CA PHE A 12 -14.36 14.15 36.87
C PHE A 12 -14.91 15.02 35.70
N LYS A 13 -16.13 15.55 35.88
CA LYS A 13 -16.59 16.95 35.64
C LYS A 13 -16.49 17.62 34.25
N GLN A 14 -17.61 17.58 33.50
CA GLN A 14 -18.48 18.68 33.00
C GLN A 14 -17.93 20.16 32.95
N PRO A 15 -18.56 21.10 32.20
CA PRO A 15 -18.37 21.47 30.78
C PRO A 15 -17.80 22.93 30.63
N VAL A 16 -17.07 23.28 29.57
CA VAL A 16 -16.62 24.69 29.36
C VAL A 16 -17.57 25.41 28.40
N HIS A 17 -18.30 26.39 28.94
CA HIS A 17 -19.31 27.22 28.26
C HIS A 17 -18.78 28.66 28.10
N LYS A 18 -18.89 29.22 26.89
CA LYS A 18 -18.95 30.64 26.47
C LYS A 18 -18.42 31.74 27.43
N ASP A 19 -17.18 32.18 27.21
CA ASP A 19 -16.58 33.35 27.93
C ASP A 19 -16.04 34.47 27.01
N TRP A 20 -16.50 34.60 25.75
CA TRP A 20 -16.03 35.72 24.91
C TRP A 20 -16.66 37.07 25.31
N ALA A 21 -17.89 37.06 25.84
CA ALA A 21 -18.60 38.28 26.24
C ALA A 21 -17.95 38.99 27.43
N PHE A 22 -17.34 38.24 28.36
CA PHE A 22 -16.61 38.81 29.50
C PHE A 22 -15.42 39.66 29.04
N TRP A 23 -14.66 39.17 28.05
CA TRP A 23 -13.51 39.90 27.50
C TRP A 23 -13.92 41.15 26.70
N VAL A 24 -15.07 41.14 26.04
CA VAL A 24 -15.61 42.34 25.36
C VAL A 24 -16.00 43.42 26.38
N TRP A 25 -16.67 43.05 27.47
CA TRP A 25 -17.06 44.01 28.50
C TRP A 25 -15.86 44.56 29.29
N ALA A 26 -14.83 43.73 29.54
CA ALA A 26 -13.60 44.17 30.18
C ALA A 26 -12.81 45.20 29.34
N ALA A 27 -12.72 44.99 28.02
CA ALA A 27 -12.06 45.93 27.11
C ALA A 27 -12.82 47.26 27.01
N LEU A 28 -14.15 47.24 27.00
CA LEU A 28 -14.97 48.45 26.96
C LEU A 28 -14.83 49.29 28.24
N ALA A 29 -14.74 48.64 29.41
CA ALA A 29 -14.56 49.30 30.70
C ALA A 29 -13.20 50.02 30.80
N ILE A 30 -12.14 49.39 30.29
CA ILE A 30 -10.79 50.00 30.25
C ILE A 30 -10.77 51.22 29.33
N PHE A 31 -11.42 51.13 28.16
CA PHE A 31 -11.51 52.25 27.22
C PHE A 31 -12.25 53.46 27.82
N VAL A 32 -13.35 53.23 28.55
CA VAL A 32 -14.09 54.29 29.25
C VAL A 32 -13.27 54.90 30.39
N LEU A 33 -12.47 54.10 31.11
CA LEU A 33 -11.58 54.59 32.16
C LEU A 33 -10.43 55.45 31.64
N VAL A 34 -9.88 55.11 30.46
CA VAL A 34 -8.80 55.88 29.82
C VAL A 34 -9.33 57.15 29.15
N ALA A 35 -10.54 57.11 28.57
CA ALA A 35 -11.14 58.26 27.92
C ALA A 35 -11.64 59.36 28.88
N ASN A 36 -11.85 59.04 30.16
CA ASN A 36 -12.31 59.98 31.20
C ASN A 36 -11.19 60.50 32.13
N ALA A 37 -9.91 60.28 31.79
CA ALA A 37 -8.77 60.64 32.64
C ALA A 37 -8.37 62.15 32.58
N GLU A 38 -9.19 63.04 32.01
CA GLU A 38 -8.90 64.48 31.92
C GLU A 38 -9.11 65.26 33.24
N THR A 39 -9.35 64.60 34.37
CA THR A 39 -9.46 65.30 35.65
C THR A 39 -8.71 64.55 36.74
N LEU A 40 -7.54 65.08 37.16
CA LEU A 40 -7.02 65.17 38.55
C LEU A 40 -5.58 65.77 38.54
N PRO A 41 -5.10 66.36 39.66
CA PRO A 41 -4.45 67.67 39.69
C PRO A 41 -2.91 67.67 39.58
N GLU A 42 -2.40 68.85 39.21
CA GLU A 42 -1.00 69.27 39.19
C GLU A 42 -0.28 69.05 40.53
N ILE A 43 0.45 67.96 40.70
CA ILE A 43 1.48 67.87 41.75
C ILE A 43 2.71 67.16 41.19
N PHE A 44 3.81 67.92 41.11
CA PHE A 44 5.20 67.55 40.84
C PHE A 44 5.59 67.22 39.38
N THR A 45 6.08 68.23 38.67
CA THR A 45 6.93 68.09 37.46
C THR A 45 8.40 68.42 37.78
N PRO A 46 9.36 67.57 37.37
CA PRO A 46 10.61 68.03 36.75
C PRO A 46 10.57 67.78 35.23
N PRO A 47 11.43 68.44 34.44
CA PRO A 47 11.21 68.61 33.00
C PRO A 47 11.53 67.31 32.27
N ILE A 48 10.52 66.72 31.64
CA ILE A 48 10.69 65.56 30.77
C ILE A 48 10.45 66.04 29.35
N THR A 49 11.53 66.05 28.56
CA THR A 49 11.55 66.27 27.12
C THR A 49 10.52 65.38 26.42
N GLY A 50 9.79 65.97 25.46
CA GLY A 50 8.57 65.43 24.83
C GLY A 50 8.69 64.11 24.06
N ASP A 51 9.86 63.48 24.04
CA ASP A 51 10.10 62.22 23.32
C ASP A 51 9.91 60.97 24.18
N THR A 52 9.83 61.09 25.51
CA THR A 52 9.77 59.90 26.40
C THR A 52 8.34 59.49 26.75
N VAL A 53 7.39 60.44 26.83
CA VAL A 53 5.98 60.15 27.19
C VAL A 53 5.23 59.53 26.02
N THR A 54 5.47 60.01 24.80
CA THR A 54 4.98 59.43 23.55
C THR A 54 5.53 58.01 23.33
N SER A 55 6.79 57.74 23.67
CA SER A 55 7.36 56.39 23.58
C SER A 55 6.82 55.43 24.65
N PHE A 56 6.56 55.88 25.89
CA PHE A 56 6.07 54.99 26.95
C PHE A 56 4.61 54.58 26.74
N PHE A 57 3.75 55.53 26.32
CA PHE A 57 2.37 55.21 25.96
C PHE A 57 2.25 54.42 24.65
N ALA A 58 3.14 54.67 23.66
CA ALA A 58 3.19 53.86 22.44
C ALA A 58 3.62 52.41 22.70
N LEU A 59 4.55 52.17 23.64
CA LEU A 59 4.99 50.81 23.99
C LEU A 59 3.91 50.03 24.75
N VAL A 60 3.17 50.70 25.63
CA VAL A 60 2.07 50.07 26.40
C VAL A 60 0.86 49.77 25.50
N ILE A 61 0.55 50.65 24.53
CA ILE A 61 -0.48 50.37 23.50
C ILE A 61 -0.01 49.26 22.55
N ALA A 62 1.26 49.23 22.14
CA ALA A 62 1.79 48.14 21.30
C ALA A 62 1.77 46.78 22.01
N ALA A 63 2.06 46.72 23.32
CA ALA A 63 2.06 45.48 24.09
C ALA A 63 0.66 44.95 24.43
N LEU A 64 -0.34 45.82 24.62
CA LEU A 64 -1.72 45.43 24.94
C LEU A 64 -2.57 45.11 23.70
N VAL A 65 -2.15 45.56 22.51
CA VAL A 65 -2.87 45.32 21.25
C VAL A 65 -2.23 44.20 20.39
N ALA A 66 -0.97 43.83 20.66
CA ALA A 66 -0.25 42.79 19.94
C ALA A 66 -0.86 41.37 19.97
N PRO A 67 -1.61 40.92 21.00
CA PRO A 67 -2.20 39.57 20.97
C PRO A 67 -3.50 39.45 20.14
N TRP A 68 -4.08 40.55 19.64
CA TRP A 68 -5.39 40.53 18.96
C TRP A 68 -5.40 41.08 17.52
N ILE A 69 -4.28 41.58 17.00
CA ILE A 69 -4.17 41.99 15.58
C ILE A 69 -3.50 40.92 14.69
N PHE A 70 -2.93 39.87 15.28
CA PHE A 70 -2.29 38.78 14.53
C PHE A 70 -3.21 37.69 13.92
N PRO A 71 -4.56 37.70 14.02
CA PRO A 71 -5.40 36.89 13.13
C PRO A 71 -5.95 37.65 11.90
N CYS A 72 -5.79 38.98 11.81
CA CYS A 72 -6.48 39.77 10.77
C CYS A 72 -5.62 40.12 9.54
N PHE A 73 -4.29 39.94 9.58
CA PHE A 73 -3.42 40.20 8.42
C PHE A 73 -3.22 39.01 7.46
N ILE A 74 -3.76 37.82 7.79
CA ILE A 74 -3.74 36.65 6.90
C ILE A 74 -4.88 36.68 5.85
N TRP A 75 -5.78 37.67 5.93
CA TRP A 75 -6.96 37.76 5.05
C TRP A 75 -6.92 38.88 4.00
N LEU A 76 -5.79 39.60 3.87
CA LEU A 76 -5.60 40.71 2.93
C LEU A 76 -4.49 40.48 1.88
N LEU A 77 -4.04 39.24 1.70
CA LEU A 77 -3.42 38.85 0.43
C LEU A 77 -4.53 38.48 -0.55
N PRO A 78 -4.48 38.92 -1.82
CA PRO A 78 -5.51 38.60 -2.80
C PRO A 78 -5.71 37.09 -2.84
N ARG A 79 -6.98 36.66 -2.72
CA ARG A 79 -7.38 35.30 -3.06
C ARG A 79 -7.05 35.06 -4.52
N TYR A 80 -5.83 34.63 -4.79
CA TYR A 80 -5.46 34.10 -6.09
C TYR A 80 -6.14 32.75 -6.20
N VAL A 81 -7.18 32.75 -7.02
CA VAL A 81 -7.88 31.60 -7.60
C VAL A 81 -6.90 30.44 -7.75
N ILE A 82 -7.17 29.31 -7.07
CA ILE A 82 -6.56 28.03 -7.41
C ILE A 82 -7.16 27.64 -8.77
N GLY A 83 -6.58 28.22 -9.81
CA GLY A 83 -6.77 27.85 -11.19
C GLY A 83 -6.10 26.51 -11.39
N LYS A 84 -6.91 25.52 -11.75
CA LYS A 84 -6.49 24.26 -12.34
C LYS A 84 -5.76 24.58 -13.66
N ASN A 85 -4.45 24.82 -13.59
CA ASN A 85 -3.54 24.94 -14.74
C ASN A 85 -2.55 23.77 -14.62
N ARG A 86 -2.79 22.61 -15.25
CA ARG A 86 -2.41 22.31 -16.64
C ARG A 86 -1.10 23.02 -17.05
N ASN A 87 -0.01 22.27 -16.89
CA ASN A 87 1.31 22.42 -17.47
C ASN A 87 2.32 23.34 -16.76
N LYS A 88 3.44 22.68 -16.42
CA LYS A 88 4.77 23.19 -16.07
C LYS A 88 4.89 23.86 -14.70
N GLN A 89 5.11 23.02 -13.69
CA GLN A 89 6.21 23.11 -12.70
C GLN A 89 5.80 22.28 -11.47
N ILE A 90 5.48 21.00 -11.71
CA ILE A 90 5.72 19.97 -10.70
C ILE A 90 7.22 19.79 -10.75
N ASP A 91 7.88 20.09 -9.63
CA ASP A 91 9.32 19.96 -9.49
C ASP A 91 9.79 18.62 -10.05
N ILE A 92 10.81 18.73 -10.89
CA ILE A 92 11.52 17.67 -11.60
C ILE A 92 12.42 16.92 -10.59
N VAL A 93 11.83 16.49 -9.48
CA VAL A 93 12.45 15.63 -8.46
C VAL A 93 12.07 14.16 -8.70
N THR A 94 11.37 13.86 -9.79
CA THR A 94 10.94 12.50 -10.18
C THR A 94 11.42 12.05 -11.55
N ASP A 95 12.47 12.64 -12.12
CA ASP A 95 12.91 12.27 -13.48
C ASP A 95 14.32 11.65 -13.56
N ARG A 96 14.98 11.40 -12.41
CA ARG A 96 16.32 10.76 -12.41
C ARG A 96 16.77 10.09 -11.13
N MET A 97 15.85 9.65 -10.26
CA MET A 97 16.16 8.45 -9.48
C MET A 97 16.02 7.32 -10.48
N LEU A 98 17.13 6.73 -10.88
CA LEU A 98 17.19 5.56 -11.77
C LEU A 98 16.09 4.57 -11.36
N TYR A 99 15.00 4.50 -12.13
CA TYR A 99 13.96 3.51 -11.97
C TYR A 99 14.50 2.17 -12.47
N THR A 100 15.56 1.66 -11.85
CA THR A 100 15.74 0.22 -11.84
C THR A 100 14.51 -0.29 -11.12
N LEU A 101 13.57 -0.89 -11.85
CA LEU A 101 12.43 -1.55 -11.25
C LEU A 101 12.98 -2.43 -10.12
N PRO A 102 12.36 -2.39 -8.94
CA PRO A 102 12.78 -3.28 -7.86
C PRO A 102 12.81 -4.71 -8.42
N PRO A 103 13.68 -5.59 -7.91
CA PRO A 103 13.69 -6.98 -8.34
C PRO A 103 12.27 -7.56 -8.24
N MET A 104 11.95 -8.50 -9.12
CA MET A 104 10.67 -9.17 -9.03
C MET A 104 10.58 -9.85 -7.66
N THR A 105 9.44 -9.70 -6.98
CA THR A 105 9.16 -10.36 -5.69
C THR A 105 7.90 -11.19 -5.83
N PRO A 106 7.73 -12.26 -5.02
CA PRO A 106 6.51 -13.08 -5.03
C PRO A 106 5.24 -12.23 -4.85
N ARG A 107 5.30 -11.23 -3.96
CA ARG A 107 4.22 -10.27 -3.73
C ARG A 107 3.91 -9.42 -4.95
N ARG A 108 4.93 -8.86 -5.61
CA ARG A 108 4.73 -8.03 -6.81
C ARG A 108 4.15 -8.85 -7.96
N LEU A 109 4.64 -10.08 -8.15
CA LEU A 109 4.11 -11.05 -9.10
C LEU A 109 2.62 -11.29 -8.86
N PHE A 110 2.24 -11.63 -7.62
CA PHE A 110 0.85 -11.90 -7.26
C PHE A 110 -0.07 -10.67 -7.40
N MET A 111 0.39 -9.48 -6.99
CA MET A 111 -0.43 -8.25 -7.05
C MET A 111 -0.66 -7.74 -8.47
N ASN A 112 0.24 -8.05 -9.41
CA ASN A 112 0.08 -7.71 -10.82
C ASN A 112 -0.95 -8.60 -11.54
N LEU A 113 -1.38 -9.71 -10.93
CA LEU A 113 -2.44 -10.53 -11.50
C LEU A 113 -3.81 -9.85 -11.34
N PRO A 114 -4.80 -10.18 -12.21
CA PRO A 114 -6.18 -9.72 -12.06
C PRO A 114 -6.75 -10.04 -10.67
N ASP A 115 -7.68 -9.23 -10.16
CA ASP A 115 -8.28 -9.46 -8.84
C ASP A 115 -9.29 -10.61 -8.84
N ASP A 116 -10.07 -10.71 -9.92
CA ASP A 116 -11.03 -11.78 -10.14
C ASP A 116 -10.33 -13.14 -10.19
N ASN A 117 -10.79 -14.10 -9.37
CA ASN A 117 -10.13 -15.39 -9.22
C ASN A 117 -10.05 -16.19 -10.52
N ALA A 118 -11.07 -16.13 -11.37
CA ALA A 118 -11.08 -16.85 -12.64
C ALA A 118 -10.07 -16.26 -13.63
N SER A 119 -10.06 -14.93 -13.75
CA SER A 119 -9.10 -14.20 -14.60
C SER A 119 -7.67 -14.30 -14.07
N LYS A 120 -7.50 -14.28 -12.74
CA LYS A 120 -6.23 -14.48 -12.04
C LYS A 120 -5.62 -15.84 -12.36
N GLY A 121 -6.40 -16.91 -12.23
CA GLY A 121 -5.98 -18.26 -12.59
C GLY A 121 -5.51 -18.35 -14.03
N LYS A 122 -6.38 -17.98 -14.98
CA LYS A 122 -6.06 -18.02 -16.42
C LYS A 122 -4.83 -17.20 -16.80
N THR A 123 -4.69 -16.00 -16.23
CA THR A 123 -3.52 -15.14 -16.50
C THR A 123 -2.25 -15.77 -15.93
N PHE A 124 -2.34 -16.38 -14.75
CA PHE A 124 -1.21 -17.07 -14.14
C PHE A 124 -0.81 -18.32 -14.92
N GLU A 125 -1.76 -19.11 -15.42
CA GLU A 125 -1.49 -20.25 -16.31
C GLU A 125 -0.73 -19.82 -17.56
N GLN A 126 -1.15 -18.72 -18.18
CA GLN A 126 -0.46 -18.14 -19.35
C GLN A 126 0.93 -17.64 -18.98
N LEU A 127 1.08 -17.01 -17.80
CA LEU A 127 2.37 -16.53 -17.31
C LEU A 127 3.34 -17.69 -17.08
N VAL A 128 2.89 -18.77 -16.44
CA VAL A 128 3.68 -20.00 -16.25
C VAL A 128 4.08 -20.57 -17.61
N ARG A 129 3.15 -20.67 -18.57
CA ARG A 129 3.50 -21.11 -19.93
C ARG A 129 4.57 -20.25 -20.57
N TRP A 130 4.47 -18.93 -20.41
CA TRP A 130 5.44 -17.98 -20.94
C TRP A 130 6.79 -18.16 -20.26
N LEU A 131 6.86 -18.33 -18.94
CA LEU A 131 8.10 -18.59 -18.20
C LEU A 131 8.81 -19.84 -18.71
N PHE A 132 8.07 -20.92 -18.92
CA PHE A 132 8.62 -22.16 -19.47
C PHE A 132 9.22 -22.02 -20.88
N LYS A 133 8.89 -20.94 -21.60
CA LYS A 133 9.44 -20.64 -22.93
C LYS A 133 10.57 -19.62 -22.91
N ASN A 134 10.69 -18.82 -21.84
CA ASN A 134 11.58 -17.67 -21.79
C ASN A 134 12.64 -17.76 -20.68
N ASP A 135 12.36 -18.43 -19.56
CA ASP A 135 13.33 -18.61 -18.48
C ASP A 135 14.37 -19.67 -18.89
N PRO A 136 15.68 -19.31 -19.00
CA PRO A 136 16.76 -20.25 -19.32
C PRO A 136 16.81 -21.46 -18.38
N ARG A 137 16.41 -21.30 -17.11
CA ARG A 137 16.43 -22.37 -16.10
C ARG A 137 15.43 -23.47 -16.44
N LEU A 138 14.23 -23.08 -16.89
CA LEU A 138 13.16 -24.01 -17.26
C LEU A 138 13.33 -24.55 -18.68
N THR A 139 13.65 -23.69 -19.64
CA THR A 139 13.89 -24.07 -21.05
C THR A 139 15.09 -25.00 -21.24
N LYS A 140 16.00 -25.07 -20.25
CA LYS A 140 17.08 -26.06 -20.23
C LYS A 140 16.53 -27.49 -20.16
N ASP A 141 15.48 -27.73 -19.39
CA ASP A 141 14.97 -29.07 -19.12
C ASP A 141 13.78 -29.43 -20.03
N PHE A 142 13.01 -28.43 -20.45
CA PHE A 142 11.80 -28.62 -21.27
C PHE A 142 11.98 -28.23 -22.74
N ASP A 143 11.20 -28.86 -23.63
CA ASP A 143 11.10 -28.48 -25.04
C ASP A 143 10.05 -27.36 -25.19
N PRO A 144 10.43 -26.10 -25.52
CA PRO A 144 9.50 -24.97 -25.60
C PRO A 144 8.35 -25.15 -26.61
N SER A 145 8.53 -26.03 -27.60
CA SER A 145 7.51 -26.37 -28.59
C SER A 145 6.46 -27.35 -28.06
N LYS A 146 6.78 -28.07 -26.98
CA LYS A 146 5.94 -29.11 -26.38
C LYS A 146 5.40 -28.71 -25.01
N ILE A 147 4.88 -27.48 -24.94
CA ILE A 147 4.28 -26.91 -23.74
C ILE A 147 2.90 -26.40 -24.11
N TRP A 148 1.88 -26.98 -23.48
CA TRP A 148 0.48 -26.71 -23.76
C TRP A 148 -0.25 -26.32 -22.50
N LEU A 149 -1.20 -25.39 -22.64
CA LEU A 149 -2.32 -25.33 -21.70
C LEU A 149 -3.11 -26.64 -21.83
N TRP A 150 -3.70 -27.14 -20.75
CA TRP A 150 -4.44 -28.40 -20.75
C TRP A 150 -5.51 -28.47 -21.84
N ALA A 151 -6.26 -27.39 -22.01
CA ALA A 151 -7.28 -27.26 -23.06
C ALA A 151 -6.74 -27.45 -24.49
N GLN A 152 -5.45 -27.24 -24.71
CA GLN A 152 -4.77 -27.34 -26.00
C GLN A 152 -3.91 -28.61 -26.13
N TYR A 153 -3.82 -29.42 -25.08
CA TYR A 153 -2.99 -30.61 -25.09
C TYR A 153 -3.61 -31.68 -26.02
N PRO A 154 -2.90 -32.14 -27.06
CA PRO A 154 -3.47 -33.03 -28.07
C PRO A 154 -3.89 -34.40 -27.53
N LYS A 155 -3.30 -34.85 -26.42
CA LYS A 155 -3.64 -36.13 -25.77
C LYS A 155 -4.44 -35.93 -24.48
N ARG A 156 -5.20 -34.83 -24.36
CA ARG A 156 -6.08 -34.61 -23.21
C ARG A 156 -7.14 -35.71 -23.13
N TRP A 157 -7.40 -36.22 -21.95
CA TRP A 157 -8.29 -37.37 -21.72
C TRP A 157 -9.61 -36.99 -21.05
N GLY A 158 -9.93 -35.70 -20.93
CA GLY A 158 -11.14 -35.27 -20.25
C GLY A 158 -11.24 -33.77 -20.04
N PRO A 159 -12.23 -33.34 -19.21
CA PRO A 159 -12.30 -31.99 -18.70
C PRO A 159 -11.10 -31.66 -17.79
N ASP A 160 -10.98 -30.40 -17.40
CA ASP A 160 -9.96 -29.97 -16.44
C ASP A 160 -10.33 -30.40 -15.02
N ASN A 161 -9.51 -31.30 -14.46
CA ASN A 161 -9.62 -31.79 -13.10
C ASN A 161 -8.40 -31.37 -12.24
N GLY A 162 -7.74 -30.26 -12.61
CA GLY A 162 -6.60 -29.68 -11.88
C GLY A 162 -5.26 -29.75 -12.61
N ILE A 163 -5.21 -30.20 -13.87
CA ILE A 163 -3.98 -30.06 -14.66
C ILE A 163 -4.15 -28.81 -15.50
N ASP A 164 -3.32 -27.80 -15.26
CA ASP A 164 -3.41 -26.53 -15.97
C ASP A 164 -2.53 -26.52 -17.22
N LEU A 165 -1.33 -27.10 -17.12
CA LEU A 165 -0.39 -27.24 -18.22
C LEU A 165 0.19 -28.64 -18.32
N VAL A 166 0.61 -28.99 -19.54
CA VAL A 166 1.40 -30.17 -19.82
C VAL A 166 2.66 -29.74 -20.55
N ALA A 167 3.80 -30.19 -20.07
CA ALA A 167 5.09 -30.00 -20.72
C ALA A 167 5.75 -31.35 -21.00
N VAL A 168 6.57 -31.42 -22.04
CA VAL A 168 7.41 -32.58 -22.31
C VAL A 168 8.86 -32.15 -22.13
N ASP A 169 9.59 -32.89 -21.30
CA ASP A 169 11.01 -32.63 -21.12
C ASP A 169 11.82 -33.09 -22.34
N LYS A 170 13.10 -32.71 -22.40
CA LYS A 170 13.98 -33.07 -23.52
C LYS A 170 14.26 -34.57 -23.63
N THR A 171 13.93 -35.37 -22.62
CA THR A 171 14.01 -36.84 -22.66
C THR A 171 12.74 -37.49 -23.24
N GLY A 172 11.67 -36.70 -23.42
CA GLY A 172 10.39 -37.17 -23.93
C GLY A 172 9.39 -37.55 -22.84
N ALA A 173 9.73 -37.37 -21.55
CA ALA A 173 8.81 -37.63 -20.45
C ALA A 173 7.79 -36.50 -20.32
N THR A 174 6.54 -36.88 -20.07
CA THR A 174 5.41 -35.94 -19.95
C THR A 174 5.22 -35.51 -18.50
N TRP A 175 5.18 -34.21 -18.28
CA TRP A 175 5.00 -33.57 -16.99
C TRP A 175 3.62 -32.92 -16.89
N ALA A 176 2.90 -33.22 -15.82
CA ALA A 176 1.69 -32.48 -15.45
C ALA A 176 2.07 -31.29 -14.57
N ILE A 177 1.52 -30.12 -14.87
CA ILE A 177 1.84 -28.88 -14.17
C ILE A 177 0.54 -28.24 -13.68
N GLN A 178 0.51 -27.87 -12.39
CA GLN A 178 -0.52 -27.02 -11.81
C GLN A 178 0.07 -25.65 -11.52
N ALA A 179 -0.59 -24.59 -11.99
CA ALA A 179 -0.29 -23.19 -11.77
C ALA A 179 -1.26 -22.60 -10.72
N LYS A 180 -0.79 -22.42 -9.48
CA LYS A 180 -1.59 -21.84 -8.39
C LYS A 180 -1.18 -20.41 -8.07
N ALA A 181 -1.99 -19.44 -8.48
CA ALA A 181 -1.88 -18.07 -7.98
C ALA A 181 -2.41 -18.01 -6.53
N TRP A 182 -1.50 -18.11 -5.56
CA TRP A 182 -1.81 -18.14 -4.13
C TRP A 182 -1.21 -16.93 -3.42
N ASP A 183 -1.91 -16.41 -2.43
CA ASP A 183 -1.42 -15.28 -1.63
C ASP A 183 -0.04 -15.62 -1.03
N PRO A 184 1.03 -14.86 -1.31
CA PRO A 184 2.37 -15.13 -0.81
C PRO A 184 2.46 -15.18 0.71
N ASP A 185 1.57 -14.49 1.44
CA ASP A 185 1.56 -14.52 2.90
C ASP A 185 0.91 -15.80 3.47
N ARG A 186 0.31 -16.62 2.61
CA ARG A 186 -0.37 -17.86 3.00
C ARG A 186 0.45 -19.06 2.56
N ALA A 187 0.61 -20.00 3.48
CA ALA A 187 1.16 -21.30 3.13
C ALA A 187 0.21 -22.02 2.15
N LEU A 188 0.77 -22.58 1.07
CA LEU A 188 0.06 -23.49 0.20
C LEU A 188 -0.26 -24.77 0.98
N ASN A 189 -1.53 -25.15 1.00
CA ASN A 189 -2.02 -26.30 1.74
C ASN A 189 -2.30 -27.50 0.83
N LYS A 190 -2.49 -28.66 1.44
CA LYS A 190 -2.75 -29.93 0.74
C LYS A 190 -4.04 -29.88 -0.10
N SER A 191 -5.13 -29.37 0.46
CA SER A 191 -6.43 -29.33 -0.23
C SER A 191 -6.41 -28.48 -1.51
N ALA A 192 -5.53 -27.50 -1.61
CA ALA A 192 -5.38 -26.68 -2.80
C ALA A 192 -4.85 -27.42 -4.03
N VAL A 193 -4.20 -28.58 -3.85
CA VAL A 193 -3.52 -29.36 -4.91
C VAL A 193 -3.93 -30.84 -4.94
N ASP A 194 -4.84 -31.28 -4.06
CA ASP A 194 -5.25 -32.69 -3.97
C ASP A 194 -5.86 -33.22 -5.27
N SER A 195 -6.73 -32.43 -5.92
CA SER A 195 -7.32 -32.80 -7.22
C SER A 195 -6.24 -33.01 -8.29
N PHE A 196 -5.22 -32.15 -8.31
CA PHE A 196 -4.08 -32.29 -9.22
C PHE A 196 -3.27 -33.56 -8.95
N LEU A 197 -2.96 -33.86 -7.69
CA LEU A 197 -2.22 -35.07 -7.34
C LEU A 197 -2.99 -36.33 -7.74
N ALA A 198 -4.31 -36.33 -7.54
CA ALA A 198 -5.18 -37.42 -7.97
C ALA A 198 -5.19 -37.56 -9.51
N GLU A 199 -5.48 -36.49 -10.24
CA GLU A 199 -5.61 -36.52 -11.70
C GLU A 199 -4.28 -36.87 -12.40
N SER A 200 -3.15 -36.37 -11.89
CA SER A 200 -1.82 -36.63 -12.45
C SER A 200 -1.23 -37.99 -12.07
N SER A 201 -1.98 -38.86 -11.38
CA SER A 201 -1.55 -40.23 -11.05
C SER A 201 -1.58 -41.20 -12.24
N ARG A 202 -2.11 -40.78 -13.39
CA ARG A 202 -2.22 -41.60 -14.61
C ARG A 202 -0.90 -41.99 -15.25
N GLN A 203 -0.79 -43.21 -15.78
CA GLN A 203 0.47 -43.78 -16.28
C GLN A 203 1.19 -42.93 -17.35
N GLU A 204 0.45 -42.13 -18.12
CA GLU A 204 0.96 -41.24 -19.15
C GLU A 204 1.79 -40.06 -18.60
N ILE A 205 1.63 -39.74 -17.31
CA ILE A 205 2.38 -38.68 -16.64
C ILE A 205 3.58 -39.28 -15.91
N ALA A 206 4.78 -38.84 -16.26
CA ALA A 206 6.02 -39.31 -15.66
C ALA A 206 6.37 -38.54 -14.38
N ALA A 207 6.14 -37.23 -14.37
CA ALA A 207 6.47 -36.35 -13.24
C ALA A 207 5.48 -35.19 -13.12
N ARG A 208 5.51 -34.52 -11.97
CA ARG A 208 4.56 -33.47 -11.60
C ARG A 208 5.30 -32.22 -11.18
N MET A 209 4.73 -31.06 -11.50
CA MET A 209 5.21 -29.79 -11.01
C MET A 209 4.06 -28.94 -10.48
N ILE A 210 4.27 -28.32 -9.33
CA ILE A 210 3.39 -27.31 -8.77
C ILE A 210 4.13 -25.98 -8.88
N VAL A 211 3.56 -25.03 -9.60
CA VAL A 211 4.09 -23.68 -9.74
C VAL A 211 3.16 -22.75 -8.97
N THR A 212 3.69 -22.01 -8.00
CA THR A 212 2.87 -21.21 -7.10
C THR A 212 3.51 -19.88 -6.76
N THR A 213 2.69 -18.85 -6.52
CA THR A 213 3.16 -17.58 -5.96
C THR A 213 3.33 -17.61 -4.43
N ALA A 214 2.87 -18.67 -3.76
CA ALA A 214 3.14 -18.90 -2.33
C ALA A 214 4.64 -19.08 -2.08
N VAL A 215 5.15 -18.54 -0.97
CA VAL A 215 6.55 -18.74 -0.55
C VAL A 215 6.74 -19.86 0.46
N GLN A 216 5.64 -20.40 0.98
CA GLN A 216 5.63 -21.44 2.00
C GLN A 216 4.60 -22.51 1.65
N THR A 217 4.84 -23.70 2.15
CA THR A 217 3.93 -24.86 2.08
C THR A 217 3.70 -25.38 3.48
N THR A 218 2.53 -25.95 3.74
CA THR A 218 2.28 -26.61 5.04
C THR A 218 3.04 -27.93 5.15
N ASP A 219 3.37 -28.34 6.38
CA ASP A 219 4.04 -29.64 6.64
C ASP A 219 3.22 -30.82 6.10
N GLN A 220 1.89 -30.73 6.19
CA GLN A 220 0.98 -31.73 5.63
C GLN A 220 1.12 -31.86 4.11
N LEU A 221 1.29 -30.75 3.40
CA LEU A 221 1.52 -30.78 1.96
C LEU A 221 2.90 -31.38 1.65
N GLN A 222 3.94 -31.00 2.38
CA GLN A 222 5.29 -31.54 2.21
C GLN A 222 5.33 -33.06 2.43
N GLN A 223 4.71 -33.56 3.49
CA GLN A 223 4.56 -35.00 3.74
C GLN A 223 3.79 -35.70 2.62
N SER A 224 2.70 -35.09 2.14
CA SER A 224 1.90 -35.64 1.05
C SER A 224 2.67 -35.71 -0.26
N ILE A 225 3.53 -34.73 -0.53
CA ILE A 225 4.42 -34.66 -1.70
C ILE A 225 5.52 -35.72 -1.60
N SER A 226 6.20 -35.83 -0.46
CA SER A 226 7.30 -36.78 -0.28
C SER A 226 6.83 -38.24 -0.31
N ALA A 227 5.56 -38.49 -0.01
CA ALA A 227 4.94 -39.81 -0.06
C ALA A 227 4.41 -40.20 -1.46
N GLN A 228 4.50 -39.32 -2.47
CA GLN A 228 4.07 -39.68 -3.83
C GLN A 228 5.09 -40.60 -4.51
N GLU A 229 4.59 -41.64 -5.19
CA GLU A 229 5.41 -42.50 -6.05
C GLU A 229 6.06 -41.69 -7.19
N LYS A 230 5.25 -40.84 -7.85
CA LYS A 230 5.75 -39.96 -8.89
C LYS A 230 6.35 -38.70 -8.29
N ARG A 231 7.53 -38.35 -8.78
CA ARG A 231 8.23 -37.13 -8.38
C ARG A 231 7.32 -35.90 -8.53
N VAL A 232 7.22 -35.11 -7.46
CA VAL A 232 6.59 -33.79 -7.46
C VAL A 232 7.67 -32.76 -7.19
N VAL A 233 7.76 -31.75 -8.07
CA VAL A 233 8.62 -30.58 -7.89
C VAL A 233 7.73 -29.39 -7.55
N VAL A 234 8.14 -28.56 -6.60
CA VAL A 234 7.44 -27.32 -6.26
C VAL A 234 8.34 -26.16 -6.64
N VAL A 235 7.87 -25.31 -7.56
CA VAL A 235 8.48 -24.03 -7.90
C VAL A 235 7.69 -22.97 -7.14
N ASP A 236 8.27 -22.49 -6.04
CA ASP A 236 7.63 -21.52 -5.16
C ASP A 236 7.79 -20.07 -5.66
N GLY A 237 7.15 -19.14 -4.96
CA GLY A 237 7.19 -17.73 -5.32
C GLY A 237 8.61 -17.15 -5.33
N ASN A 238 9.51 -17.61 -4.45
CA ASN A 238 10.89 -17.13 -4.40
C ASN A 238 11.67 -17.64 -5.61
N GLU A 239 11.49 -18.90 -6.00
CA GLU A 239 12.12 -19.47 -7.18
C GLU A 239 11.60 -18.83 -8.47
N LEU A 240 10.29 -18.53 -8.55
CA LEU A 240 9.69 -17.78 -9.65
C LEU A 240 10.25 -16.36 -9.74
N ALA A 241 10.41 -15.68 -8.62
CA ALA A 241 10.95 -14.32 -8.58
C ALA A 241 12.40 -14.22 -9.06
N GLN A 242 13.14 -15.33 -9.06
CA GLN A 242 14.50 -15.44 -9.57
C GLN A 242 14.58 -15.73 -11.07
N ALA A 243 13.45 -15.74 -11.80
CA ALA A 243 13.45 -15.99 -13.23
C ALA A 243 14.24 -14.92 -13.98
N ASP A 244 15.16 -15.37 -14.83
CA ASP A 244 15.99 -14.52 -15.69
C ASP A 244 15.23 -14.23 -16.98
N VAL A 245 14.21 -13.38 -16.85
CA VAL A 245 13.30 -13.02 -17.94
C VAL A 245 12.99 -11.53 -17.92
N ASP A 246 12.71 -10.98 -19.10
CA ASP A 246 12.14 -9.65 -19.21
C ASP A 246 10.64 -9.70 -18.91
N TRP A 247 10.28 -9.46 -17.65
CA TRP A 247 8.91 -9.46 -17.17
C TRP A 247 7.99 -8.45 -17.86
N GLU A 248 8.54 -7.35 -18.42
CA GLU A 248 7.76 -6.34 -19.15
C GLU A 248 7.27 -6.89 -20.48
N SER A 249 8.10 -7.68 -21.16
CA SER A 249 7.76 -8.30 -22.45
C SER A 249 6.61 -9.31 -22.37
N SER A 250 6.26 -9.78 -21.16
CA SER A 250 5.20 -10.75 -20.98
C SER A 250 3.82 -10.21 -21.39
N ASN A 251 3.57 -8.89 -21.28
CA ASN A 251 2.24 -8.25 -21.42
C ASN A 251 1.13 -8.83 -20.52
N LEU A 252 1.44 -9.83 -19.68
CA LEU A 252 0.51 -10.56 -18.82
C LEU A 252 0.46 -9.97 -17.40
N MET A 253 1.28 -8.96 -17.12
CA MET A 253 1.42 -8.35 -15.80
C MET A 253 1.39 -6.81 -15.89
N PRO A 254 0.23 -6.18 -15.70
CA PRO A 254 0.13 -4.73 -15.65
C PRO A 254 0.86 -4.19 -14.41
N LEU A 255 2.04 -3.62 -14.61
CA LEU A 255 2.89 -3.09 -13.54
C LEU A 255 2.27 -1.86 -12.83
N GLU A 256 1.33 -1.19 -13.49
CA GLU A 256 0.64 0.00 -13.01
C GLU A 256 -0.07 -0.23 -11.67
N LYS A 257 -0.66 -1.42 -11.48
CA LYS A 257 -1.41 -1.74 -10.26
C LYS A 257 -0.50 -1.77 -9.02
N TYR A 258 0.64 -2.45 -9.11
CA TYR A 258 1.61 -2.51 -8.01
C TYR A 258 2.17 -1.13 -7.68
N MET A 259 2.55 -0.34 -8.69
CA MET A 259 3.08 1.01 -8.47
C MET A 259 2.06 1.93 -7.77
N ARG A 260 0.79 1.83 -8.14
CA ARG A 260 -0.31 2.55 -7.48
C ARG A 260 -0.44 2.14 -6.01
N GLU A 261 -0.41 0.84 -5.72
CA GLU A 261 -0.57 0.32 -4.36
C GLU A 261 0.62 0.68 -3.45
N GLN A 262 1.86 0.63 -3.97
CA GLN A 262 3.03 1.08 -3.23
C GLN A 262 2.95 2.58 -2.90
N GLY A 263 2.63 3.43 -3.89
CA GLY A 263 2.46 4.86 -3.66
C GLY A 263 1.38 5.18 -2.62
N VAL A 264 0.27 4.43 -2.61
CA VAL A 264 -0.78 4.57 -1.59
C VAL A 264 -0.29 4.12 -0.21
N ARG A 265 0.47 3.03 -0.12
CA ARG A 265 1.01 2.54 1.16
C ARG A 265 1.99 3.53 1.78
N GLU A 266 2.95 4.02 0.98
CA GLU A 266 3.93 5.02 1.42
C GLU A 266 3.25 6.33 1.86
N ALA A 267 2.21 6.78 1.14
CA ALA A 267 1.44 7.95 1.53
C ALA A 267 0.69 7.74 2.86
N ARG A 268 0.13 6.55 3.10
CA ARG A 268 -0.54 6.20 4.37
C ARG A 268 0.43 6.14 5.54
N GLU A 269 1.62 5.57 5.35
CA GLU A 269 2.67 5.53 6.38
C GLU A 269 3.14 6.94 6.75
N LYS A 270 3.26 7.85 5.77
CA LYS A 270 3.62 9.26 6.00
C LYS A 270 2.53 10.10 6.67
N LEU A 271 1.25 9.73 6.51
CA LEU A 271 0.11 10.43 7.13
C LEU A 271 -0.25 9.89 8.53
N GLY A 272 0.32 8.74 8.93
CA GLY A 272 0.13 8.11 10.23
C GLY A 272 1.23 8.41 11.26
N GLN A 273 2.12 9.37 10.97
CA GLN A 273 3.21 9.86 11.83
C GLN A 273 2.98 11.34 12.15
#